data_AF-A0AAJ1QGW8-F1
#
_entry.id   AF-A0AAJ1QGW8-F1
#
_cell.length_a   1.000
_cell.length_b   1.000
_cell.length_c   1.000
_cell.angle_alpha   90.00
_cell.angle_beta   90.00
_cell.angle_gamma   90.00
#
_symmetry.space_group_name_H-M   'P 1'
#
loop_
_entity.id
_entity.type
_entity.pdbx_description
1 polymer ?
#
loop_
_entity_poly.entity_id
_entity_poly.type
_entity_poly.pdbx_seq_one_letter_code
_entity_poly.pdbx_strand_id
1 'polypeptide(L)'
;MIKQILLTATVVLSNFATAQVTSMINEKNVDASTKVYGMAPLTDATKAYEKFNFMLENSAAIQFAKPLLEYGYQSSNFQAQENGLMIYMVKDKKIIDQWLVNPVFYNTFHDGTPYSYDADKLALIAEKYPLIYKEEKRQYKNEKEYQKQRQALFADPYNLIITEPDFTYEGYFEVQFPQNEQFKNPEAAMAYLKPLVDKLTKKKYDINYSLSEKNILDRTQFTMTIAGEENIYKKIKLDHLQKGDWQSLSYEASIFRKEN
;
A
#
# COMPACT_ATOMS: atom_id res chain seq x y z
N MET A 1 -9.75 -65.31 -13.96
CA MET A 1 -9.56 -63.89 -14.33
C MET A 1 -10.50 -62.96 -13.55
N ILE A 2 -10.52 -63.02 -12.21
CA ILE A 2 -11.36 -62.11 -11.37
C ILE A 2 -10.52 -61.40 -10.29
N LYS A 3 -9.20 -61.67 -10.20
CA LYS A 3 -8.31 -61.05 -9.20
C LYS A 3 -7.47 -59.87 -9.72
N GLN A 4 -7.56 -59.52 -11.01
CA GLN A 4 -6.81 -58.41 -11.60
C GLN A 4 -7.67 -57.15 -11.87
N ILE A 5 -8.99 -57.21 -11.65
CA ILE A 5 -9.88 -56.06 -11.88
C ILE A 5 -10.04 -55.21 -10.62
N LEU A 6 -9.72 -55.73 -9.43
CA LEU A 6 -9.83 -54.95 -8.18
C LEU A 6 -8.64 -54.05 -7.87
N LEU A 7 -7.49 -54.20 -8.54
CA LEU A 7 -6.30 -53.38 -8.25
C LEU A 7 -6.21 -52.11 -9.09
N THR A 8 -7.00 -51.99 -10.16
CA THR A 8 -7.00 -50.83 -11.05
C THR A 8 -8.08 -49.81 -10.71
N ALA A 9 -9.01 -50.13 -9.79
CA ALA A 9 -10.01 -49.19 -9.28
C ALA A 9 -9.51 -48.35 -8.10
N THR A 10 -8.39 -48.70 -7.46
CA THR A 10 -7.91 -48.03 -6.23
C THR A 10 -6.87 -46.95 -6.48
N VAL A 11 -6.41 -46.73 -7.71
CA VAL A 11 -5.37 -45.71 -8.03
C VAL A 11 -5.94 -44.52 -8.82
N VAL A 12 -7.20 -44.57 -9.24
CA VAL A 12 -7.83 -43.48 -10.03
C VAL A 12 -8.63 -42.49 -9.16
N LEU A 13 -8.75 -42.73 -7.85
CA LEU A 13 -9.49 -41.84 -6.93
C LEU A 13 -8.60 -41.00 -5.99
N SER A 14 -7.27 -41.03 -6.12
CA SER A 14 -6.36 -40.26 -5.26
C SER A 14 -5.67 -39.08 -5.96
N ASN A 15 -5.92 -38.84 -7.25
CA ASN A 15 -5.55 -37.57 -7.89
C ASN A 15 -6.66 -36.52 -7.68
N PHE A 16 -7.11 -36.34 -6.44
CA PHE A 16 -7.50 -35.00 -6.06
C PHE A 16 -6.20 -34.22 -6.08
N ALA A 17 -6.01 -33.39 -7.11
CA ALA A 17 -5.08 -32.28 -7.00
C ALA A 17 -5.51 -31.54 -5.73
N THR A 18 -4.84 -31.78 -4.61
CA THR A 18 -5.00 -30.94 -3.43
C THR A 18 -4.56 -29.58 -3.92
N ALA A 19 -5.54 -28.71 -4.20
CA ALA A 19 -5.27 -27.34 -4.57
C ALA A 19 -4.26 -26.83 -3.55
N GLN A 20 -3.07 -26.45 -4.02
CA GLN A 20 -2.01 -26.00 -3.14
C GLN A 20 -2.51 -24.72 -2.47
N VAL A 21 -3.02 -24.86 -1.25
CA VAL A 21 -3.45 -23.75 -0.43
C VAL A 21 -2.22 -23.15 0.23
N THR A 22 -2.12 -21.83 0.19
CA THR A 22 -1.05 -21.07 0.81
C THR A 22 -1.66 -20.18 1.87
N SER A 23 -1.13 -20.22 3.09
CA SER A 23 -1.59 -19.34 4.16
C SER A 23 -1.07 -17.93 3.94
N MET A 24 -1.94 -16.92 4.10
CA MET A 24 -1.55 -15.52 4.26
C MET A 24 -0.65 -15.34 5.49
N ILE A 25 -0.79 -16.22 6.50
CA ILE A 25 -0.04 -16.18 7.75
C ILE A 25 1.06 -17.25 7.73
N ASN A 26 2.28 -16.85 7.37
CA ASN A 26 3.44 -17.76 7.32
C ASN A 26 4.22 -17.79 8.64
N GLU A 27 4.54 -19.00 9.13
CA GLU A 27 5.33 -19.22 10.36
C GLU A 27 6.73 -18.59 10.32
N LYS A 28 7.30 -18.40 9.12
CA LYS A 28 8.60 -17.73 8.99
C LYS A 28 8.56 -16.25 9.40
N ASN A 29 7.39 -15.63 9.40
CA ASN A 29 7.21 -14.19 9.59
C ASN A 29 6.33 -13.83 10.79
N VAL A 30 5.93 -14.81 11.62
CA VAL A 30 4.97 -14.62 12.71
C VAL A 30 5.61 -14.99 14.03
N ASP A 31 5.63 -14.02 14.95
CA ASP A 31 6.04 -14.20 16.34
C ASP A 31 4.97 -13.67 17.30
N ALA A 32 5.25 -13.70 18.61
CA ALA A 32 4.31 -13.24 19.64
C ALA A 32 3.93 -11.75 19.53
N SER A 33 4.75 -10.93 18.86
CA SER A 33 4.51 -9.51 18.64
C SER A 33 3.68 -9.22 17.39
N THR A 34 3.52 -10.21 16.51
CA THR A 34 2.76 -10.07 15.27
C THR A 34 1.26 -10.02 15.57
N LYS A 35 0.55 -9.13 14.87
CA LYS A 35 -0.91 -8.95 14.91
C LYS A 35 -1.44 -9.01 13.49
N VAL A 36 -2.70 -9.38 13.32
CA VAL A 36 -3.36 -9.40 12.01
C VAL A 36 -4.71 -8.70 12.11
N TYR A 37 -4.98 -7.78 11.19
CA TYR A 37 -6.24 -7.03 11.18
C TYR A 37 -6.90 -7.10 9.80
N GLY A 38 -8.18 -7.43 9.76
CA GLY A 38 -9.05 -7.26 8.61
C GLY A 38 -9.76 -5.91 8.70
N MET A 39 -9.60 -5.06 7.70
CA MET A 39 -10.00 -3.66 7.73
C MET A 39 -10.65 -3.25 6.40
N ALA A 40 -11.96 -3.00 6.43
CA ALA A 40 -12.75 -2.51 5.30
C ALA A 40 -12.55 -1.00 5.14
N PRO A 41 -12.36 -0.49 3.92
CA PRO A 41 -12.00 0.90 3.70
C PRO A 41 -13.05 1.86 4.29
N LEU A 42 -12.58 2.81 5.11
CA LEU A 42 -13.43 3.79 5.76
C LEU A 42 -14.10 4.75 4.76
N THR A 43 -13.62 4.78 3.52
CA THR A 43 -14.18 5.57 2.41
C THR A 43 -15.39 4.91 1.75
N ASP A 44 -15.69 3.64 2.04
CA ASP A 44 -16.88 2.97 1.51
C ASP A 44 -18.15 3.48 2.20
N ALA A 45 -18.88 4.37 1.51
CA ALA A 45 -20.14 4.93 1.98
C ALA A 45 -21.23 3.88 2.26
N THR A 46 -21.16 2.71 1.59
CA THR A 46 -22.13 1.62 1.80
C THR A 46 -21.79 0.74 2.99
N LYS A 47 -20.56 0.83 3.51
CA LYS A 47 -20.04 0.02 4.63
C LYS A 47 -20.21 -1.49 4.37
N ALA A 48 -20.20 -1.92 3.11
CA ALA A 48 -20.63 -3.27 2.71
C ALA A 48 -19.77 -4.37 3.35
N TYR A 49 -18.52 -4.05 3.66
CA TYR A 49 -17.53 -4.99 4.18
C TYR A 49 -17.13 -4.75 5.64
N GLU A 50 -17.72 -3.78 6.36
CA GLU A 50 -17.43 -3.58 7.80
C GLU A 50 -17.74 -4.83 8.62
N LYS A 51 -18.72 -5.64 8.19
CA LYS A 51 -19.06 -6.94 8.79
C LYS A 51 -17.92 -7.97 8.76
N PHE A 52 -16.90 -7.75 7.94
CA PHE A 52 -15.72 -8.62 7.82
C PHE A 52 -14.51 -8.06 8.58
N ASN A 53 -14.65 -6.95 9.29
CA ASN A 53 -13.55 -6.40 10.09
C ASN A 53 -13.22 -7.33 11.26
N PHE A 54 -11.93 -7.62 11.43
CA PHE A 54 -11.48 -8.51 12.50
C PHE A 54 -10.11 -8.12 13.08
N MET A 55 -9.81 -8.63 14.28
CA MET A 55 -8.58 -8.33 15.00
C MET A 55 -7.98 -9.55 15.74
N LEU A 56 -6.80 -9.99 15.29
CA LEU A 56 -6.08 -11.14 15.83
C LEU A 56 -4.81 -10.68 16.57
N GLU A 57 -4.91 -10.51 17.88
CA GLU A 57 -3.83 -9.93 18.69
C GLU A 57 -3.01 -10.93 19.51
N ASN A 58 -3.37 -12.21 19.50
CA ASN A 58 -2.67 -13.24 20.25
C ASN A 58 -2.53 -14.54 19.45
N SER A 59 -1.62 -15.40 19.90
CA SER A 59 -1.30 -16.65 19.22
C SER A 59 -2.53 -17.55 19.02
N ALA A 60 -3.43 -17.64 20.02
CA ALA A 60 -4.62 -18.47 19.89
C ALA A 60 -5.58 -17.97 18.79
N ALA A 61 -5.78 -16.66 18.69
CA ALA A 61 -6.59 -16.05 17.64
C ALA A 61 -5.97 -16.27 16.24
N ILE A 62 -4.65 -16.09 16.14
CA ILE A 62 -3.89 -16.32 14.91
C ILE A 62 -3.98 -17.78 14.47
N GLN A 63 -3.76 -18.74 15.37
CA GLN A 63 -3.85 -20.18 15.06
C GLN A 63 -5.26 -20.60 14.64
N PHE A 64 -6.29 -20.01 15.26
CA PHE A 64 -7.68 -20.22 14.83
C PHE A 64 -7.92 -19.72 13.41
N ALA A 65 -7.43 -18.53 13.06
CA ALA A 65 -7.70 -17.91 11.77
C ALA A 65 -6.80 -18.41 10.64
N LYS A 66 -5.64 -18.99 10.94
CA LYS A 66 -4.66 -19.47 9.96
C LYS A 66 -5.27 -20.32 8.83
N PRO A 67 -6.09 -21.37 9.09
CA PRO A 67 -6.75 -22.14 8.03
C PRO A 67 -7.88 -21.39 7.30
N LEU A 68 -8.39 -20.31 7.90
CA LEU A 68 -9.42 -19.45 7.31
C LEU A 68 -8.82 -18.38 6.39
N LEU A 69 -7.54 -18.09 6.56
CA LEU A 69 -6.74 -17.13 5.79
C LEU A 69 -5.79 -17.87 4.84
N GLU A 70 -6.33 -18.85 4.12
CA GLU A 70 -5.62 -19.58 3.06
C GLU A 70 -6.20 -19.24 1.70
N TYR A 71 -5.33 -18.89 0.75
CA TYR A 71 -5.68 -18.67 -0.64
C TYR A 71 -5.21 -19.84 -1.51
N GLY A 72 -5.89 -20.04 -2.62
CA GLY A 72 -5.65 -21.15 -3.54
C GLY A 72 -4.73 -20.77 -4.70
N TYR A 73 -5.05 -21.31 -5.87
CA TYR A 73 -4.31 -21.09 -7.10
C TYR A 73 -4.36 -19.62 -7.55
N GLN A 74 -3.32 -19.21 -8.28
CA GLN A 74 -3.28 -17.91 -8.95
C GLN A 74 -4.42 -17.81 -9.96
N SER A 75 -5.25 -16.79 -9.83
CA SER A 75 -6.40 -16.56 -10.69
C SER A 75 -6.00 -15.79 -11.94
N SER A 76 -6.72 -15.99 -13.05
CA SER A 76 -6.65 -15.08 -14.20
C SER A 76 -7.58 -13.87 -14.05
N ASN A 77 -8.40 -13.83 -13.00
CA ASN A 77 -9.28 -12.71 -12.72
C ASN A 77 -8.51 -11.58 -12.03
N PHE A 78 -8.11 -10.58 -12.82
CA PHE A 78 -7.47 -9.35 -12.35
C PHE A 78 -8.46 -8.26 -11.90
N GLN A 79 -9.76 -8.56 -11.82
CA GLN A 79 -10.72 -7.60 -11.29
C GLN A 79 -10.47 -7.40 -9.80
N ALA A 80 -10.12 -6.16 -9.45
CA ALA A 80 -10.04 -5.67 -8.09
C ALA A 80 -11.27 -4.82 -7.78
N GLN A 81 -11.77 -4.90 -6.56
CA GLN A 81 -12.75 -3.95 -6.06
C GLN A 81 -12.03 -2.71 -5.56
N GLU A 82 -12.55 -1.53 -5.92
CA GLU A 82 -12.05 -0.26 -5.41
C GLU A 82 -12.11 -0.20 -3.87
N ASN A 83 -13.11 -0.88 -3.28
CA ASN A 83 -13.35 -0.92 -1.83
C ASN A 83 -13.17 -2.33 -1.23
N GLY A 84 -12.21 -3.13 -1.68
CA GLY A 84 -11.94 -4.44 -1.09
C GLY A 84 -11.48 -4.36 0.38
N LEU A 85 -11.62 -5.47 1.12
CA LEU A 85 -11.12 -5.59 2.49
C LEU A 85 -9.60 -5.74 2.48
N MET A 86 -8.88 -4.93 3.25
CA MET A 86 -7.45 -5.14 3.47
C MET A 86 -7.21 -6.06 4.66
N ILE A 87 -6.35 -7.06 4.49
CA ILE A 87 -5.79 -7.85 5.59
C ILE A 87 -4.36 -7.40 5.80
N TYR A 88 -4.07 -6.83 6.96
CA TYR A 88 -2.75 -6.35 7.33
C TYR A 88 -2.08 -7.30 8.31
N MET A 89 -0.86 -7.71 8.02
CA MET A 89 0.06 -8.22 9.02
C MET A 89 0.86 -7.08 9.60
N VAL A 90 0.88 -7.01 10.92
CA VAL A 90 1.40 -5.85 11.64
C VAL A 90 2.38 -6.28 12.72
N LYS A 91 3.52 -5.59 12.77
CA LYS A 91 4.51 -5.73 13.84
C LYS A 91 4.96 -4.35 14.29
N ASP A 92 4.98 -4.13 15.61
CA ASP A 92 5.28 -2.83 16.21
C ASP A 92 4.46 -1.68 15.59
N LYS A 93 3.17 -1.95 15.27
CA LYS A 93 2.22 -1.03 14.60
C LYS A 93 2.58 -0.64 13.17
N LYS A 94 3.54 -1.33 12.55
CA LYS A 94 3.90 -1.17 11.14
C LYS A 94 3.38 -2.33 10.33
N ILE A 95 2.85 -2.04 9.14
CA ILE A 95 2.47 -3.06 8.18
C ILE A 95 3.76 -3.74 7.69
N ILE A 96 3.82 -5.07 7.80
CA ILE A 96 4.92 -5.89 7.30
C ILE A 96 4.53 -6.74 6.10
N ASP A 97 3.23 -6.96 5.90
CA ASP A 97 2.66 -7.64 4.74
C ASP A 97 1.16 -7.28 4.64
N GLN A 98 0.58 -7.40 3.45
CA GLN A 98 -0.83 -7.06 3.23
C GLN A 98 -1.47 -7.77 2.04
N TRP A 99 -2.77 -8.02 2.15
CA TRP A 99 -3.59 -8.60 1.08
C TRP A 99 -4.82 -7.74 0.85
N LEU A 100 -5.17 -7.53 -0.43
CA LEU A 100 -6.46 -6.96 -0.81
C LEU A 100 -7.42 -8.10 -1.14
N VAL A 101 -8.41 -8.33 -0.28
CA VAL A 101 -9.47 -9.31 -0.51
C VAL A 101 -10.65 -8.64 -1.18
N ASN A 102 -11.20 -9.28 -2.21
CA ASN A 102 -12.41 -8.83 -2.89
C ASN A 102 -13.53 -9.84 -2.64
N PRO A 103 -14.39 -9.64 -1.62
CA PRO A 103 -15.38 -10.63 -1.24
C PRO A 103 -16.35 -11.02 -2.37
N VAL A 104 -16.72 -10.08 -3.24
CA VAL A 104 -17.67 -10.36 -4.34
C VAL A 104 -17.04 -11.21 -5.44
N PHE A 105 -15.73 -11.07 -5.66
CA PHE A 105 -15.02 -11.78 -6.73
C PHE A 105 -14.35 -13.06 -6.27
N TYR A 106 -14.48 -13.43 -4.98
CA TYR A 106 -13.86 -14.60 -4.38
C TYR A 106 -12.37 -14.72 -4.73
N ASN A 107 -11.68 -13.57 -4.66
CA ASN A 107 -10.26 -13.46 -4.95
C ASN A 107 -9.56 -12.57 -3.91
N THR A 108 -8.23 -12.71 -3.87
CA THR A 108 -7.34 -11.86 -3.08
C THR A 108 -6.13 -11.49 -3.91
N PHE A 109 -5.55 -10.32 -3.68
CA PHE A 109 -4.32 -9.87 -4.30
C PHE A 109 -3.20 -9.83 -3.27
N HIS A 110 -2.03 -10.34 -3.66
CA HIS A 110 -0.77 -10.20 -2.94
C HIS A 110 0.27 -9.70 -3.93
N ASP A 111 0.93 -8.58 -3.64
CA ASP A 111 1.90 -7.95 -4.54
C ASP A 111 1.41 -7.79 -6.00
N GLY A 112 0.13 -7.41 -6.15
CA GLY A 112 -0.52 -7.23 -7.45
C GLY A 112 -0.89 -8.53 -8.18
N THR A 113 -0.59 -9.70 -7.60
CA THR A 113 -0.94 -11.00 -8.17
C THR A 113 -2.25 -11.52 -7.58
N PRO A 114 -3.26 -11.86 -8.40
CA PRO A 114 -4.54 -12.38 -7.93
C PRO A 114 -4.50 -13.88 -7.63
N TYR A 115 -5.17 -14.30 -6.57
CA TYR A 115 -5.36 -15.69 -6.14
C TYR A 115 -6.83 -15.95 -5.82
N SER A 116 -7.27 -17.19 -5.97
CA SER A 116 -8.59 -17.62 -5.49
C SER A 116 -8.66 -17.55 -3.96
N TYR A 117 -9.77 -17.02 -3.43
CA TYR A 117 -9.98 -16.94 -1.98
C TYR A 117 -11.45 -17.05 -1.63
N ASP A 118 -11.76 -17.93 -0.69
CA ASP A 118 -13.12 -18.09 -0.15
C ASP A 118 -13.38 -17.01 0.90
N ALA A 119 -14.04 -15.93 0.47
CA ALA A 119 -14.29 -14.77 1.32
C ALA A 119 -15.34 -15.02 2.42
N ASP A 120 -16.14 -16.09 2.33
CA ASP A 120 -17.12 -16.42 3.36
C ASP A 120 -16.42 -16.80 4.69
N LYS A 121 -15.18 -17.26 4.61
CA LYS A 121 -14.31 -17.52 5.77
C LYS A 121 -14.06 -16.28 6.62
N LEU A 122 -14.11 -15.07 6.04
CA LEU A 122 -13.91 -13.82 6.77
C LEU A 122 -14.98 -13.59 7.82
N ALA A 123 -16.24 -13.97 7.53
CA ALA A 123 -17.34 -13.83 8.47
C ALA A 123 -17.09 -14.62 9.76
N LEU A 124 -16.53 -15.84 9.64
CA LEU A 124 -16.20 -16.69 10.79
C LEU A 124 -15.12 -16.08 11.69
N ILE A 125 -14.16 -15.37 11.09
CA ILE A 125 -13.10 -14.69 11.83
C ILE A 125 -13.68 -13.45 12.53
N ALA A 126 -14.44 -12.63 11.79
CA ALA A 126 -15.03 -11.39 12.29
C ALA A 126 -16.07 -11.63 13.39
N GLU A 127 -16.84 -12.71 13.33
CA GLU A 127 -17.79 -13.08 14.38
C GLU A 127 -17.08 -13.35 15.72
N LYS A 128 -15.92 -14.03 15.68
CA LYS A 128 -15.17 -14.40 16.88
C LYS A 128 -14.25 -13.28 17.38
N TYR A 129 -13.70 -12.49 16.47
CA TYR A 129 -12.71 -11.46 16.73
C TYR A 129 -13.07 -10.15 16.05
N PRO A 130 -14.23 -9.54 16.37
CA PRO A 130 -14.71 -8.36 15.65
C PRO A 130 -13.79 -7.16 15.86
N LEU A 131 -13.73 -6.29 14.85
CA LEU A 131 -13.02 -5.02 14.93
C LEU A 131 -13.92 -3.86 14.52
N ILE A 132 -14.02 -2.86 15.39
CA ILE A 132 -14.50 -1.54 15.06
C ILE A 132 -13.30 -0.60 15.19
N TYR A 133 -13.07 0.22 14.17
CA TYR A 133 -11.91 1.08 14.12
C TYR A 133 -12.21 2.38 13.36
N LYS A 134 -11.33 3.34 13.55
CA LYS A 134 -11.30 4.61 12.82
C LYS A 134 -9.90 4.95 12.37
N GLU A 135 -9.79 5.88 11.44
CA GLU A 135 -8.54 6.52 11.06
C GLU A 135 -8.49 7.92 11.67
N GLU A 136 -7.39 8.23 12.33
CA GLU A 136 -7.04 9.59 12.74
C GLU A 136 -5.86 10.07 11.88
N LYS A 137 -6.04 11.19 11.19
CA LYS A 137 -4.98 11.85 10.44
C LYS A 137 -4.38 12.97 11.26
N ARG A 138 -3.06 12.97 11.44
CA ARG A 138 -2.33 14.01 12.17
C ARG A 138 -1.30 14.66 11.28
N GLN A 139 -1.37 15.97 11.14
CA GLN A 139 -0.40 16.76 10.39
C GLN A 139 0.70 17.29 11.32
N TYR A 140 1.93 17.26 10.83
CA TYR A 140 3.13 17.73 11.51
C TYR A 140 3.80 18.82 10.68
N LYS A 141 4.46 19.78 11.36
CA LYS A 141 5.21 20.83 10.66
C LYS A 141 6.56 20.35 10.16
N ASN A 142 7.16 19.39 10.85
CA ASN A 142 8.48 18.83 10.53
C ASN A 142 8.73 17.54 11.31
N GLU A 143 9.80 16.84 10.93
CA GLU A 143 10.20 15.58 11.56
C GLU A 143 10.47 15.73 13.06
N LYS A 144 11.10 16.83 13.51
CA LYS A 144 11.41 17.05 14.93
C LYS A 144 10.15 17.10 15.80
N GLU A 145 9.06 17.66 15.29
CA GLU A 145 7.77 17.65 15.97
C GLU A 145 7.20 16.24 16.08
N TYR A 146 7.21 15.49 14.99
CA TYR A 146 6.76 14.11 14.96
C TYR A 146 7.53 13.21 15.94
N GLN A 147 8.87 13.31 15.95
CA GLN A 147 9.72 12.50 16.82
C GLN A 147 9.43 12.71 18.33
N LYS A 148 8.96 13.89 18.74
CA LYS A 148 8.54 14.14 20.13
C LYS A 148 7.30 13.35 20.54
N GLN A 149 6.40 13.06 19.60
CA GLN A 149 5.14 12.35 19.86
C GLN A 149 5.22 10.87 19.51
N ARG A 150 6.19 10.48 18.68
CA ARG A 150 6.35 9.13 18.13
C ARG A 150 6.30 8.06 19.21
N GLN A 151 7.05 8.20 20.30
CA GLN A 151 7.06 7.20 21.37
C GLN A 151 5.67 7.00 21.98
N ALA A 152 4.93 8.07 22.23
CA ALA A 152 3.58 7.99 22.80
C ALA A 152 2.60 7.32 21.83
N LEU A 153 2.67 7.62 20.54
CA LEU A 153 1.87 6.96 19.50
C LEU A 153 2.13 5.45 19.47
N PHE A 154 3.40 5.04 19.51
CA PHE A 154 3.77 3.63 19.46
C PHE A 154 3.53 2.90 20.80
N ALA A 155 3.42 3.61 21.92
CA ALA A 155 3.06 3.02 23.22
C ALA A 155 1.54 2.86 23.42
N ASP A 156 0.69 3.65 22.75
CA ASP A 156 -0.77 3.64 22.97
C ASP A 156 -1.44 2.33 22.49
N PRO A 157 -1.97 1.46 23.38
CA PRO A 157 -2.49 0.15 22.99
C PRO A 157 -3.72 0.21 22.05
N TYR A 158 -4.38 1.37 21.91
CA TYR A 158 -5.49 1.52 20.97
C TYR A 158 -5.06 1.80 19.53
N ASN A 159 -3.79 2.17 19.31
CA ASN A 159 -3.24 2.32 17.96
C ASN A 159 -2.87 0.94 17.39
N LEU A 160 -3.56 0.58 16.31
CA LEU A 160 -3.40 -0.70 15.62
C LEU A 160 -2.29 -0.61 14.58
N ILE A 161 -2.35 0.40 13.71
CA ILE A 161 -1.42 0.67 12.62
C ILE A 161 -1.08 2.16 12.61
N ILE A 162 0.19 2.47 12.39
CA ILE A 162 0.68 3.84 12.22
C ILE A 162 1.46 3.90 10.91
N THR A 163 0.93 4.64 9.94
CA THR A 163 1.68 5.09 8.76
C THR A 163 2.39 6.38 9.14
N GLU A 164 3.71 6.34 9.26
CA GLU A 164 4.52 7.51 9.61
C GLU A 164 4.51 8.54 8.46
N PRO A 165 4.61 9.86 8.74
CA PRO A 165 4.70 10.85 7.67
C PRO A 165 5.98 10.68 6.84
N ASP A 166 5.89 10.97 5.54
CA ASP A 166 7.06 11.01 4.66
C ASP A 166 7.72 12.39 4.70
N PHE A 167 8.89 12.47 5.35
CA PHE A 167 9.70 13.69 5.44
C PHE A 167 10.78 13.78 4.34
N THR A 168 10.73 12.93 3.31
CA THR A 168 11.75 12.89 2.25
C THR A 168 11.85 14.22 1.50
N TYR A 169 10.72 14.88 1.23
CA TYR A 169 10.66 16.14 0.49
C TYR A 169 9.93 17.22 1.32
N GLU A 170 10.41 18.46 1.26
CA GLU A 170 9.75 19.62 1.91
C GLU A 170 8.61 20.18 1.06
N GLY A 171 8.71 19.99 -0.25
CA GLY A 171 7.76 20.50 -1.20
C GLY A 171 8.21 20.21 -2.62
N TYR A 172 7.55 20.84 -3.56
CA TYR A 172 7.88 20.76 -4.97
C TYR A 172 7.61 22.08 -5.68
N PHE A 173 8.17 22.20 -6.87
CA PHE A 173 7.81 23.25 -7.83
C PHE A 173 7.90 22.70 -9.23
N GLU A 174 7.29 23.41 -10.17
CA GLU A 174 7.22 23.00 -11.57
C GLU A 174 8.13 23.87 -12.44
N VAL A 175 8.67 23.29 -13.49
CA VAL A 175 9.42 23.99 -14.53
C VAL A 175 8.84 23.61 -15.89
N GLN A 176 8.44 24.62 -16.67
CA GLN A 176 7.90 24.43 -18.02
C GLN A 176 9.03 24.53 -19.03
N PHE A 177 9.08 23.55 -19.94
CA PHE A 177 10.03 23.47 -21.03
C PHE A 177 9.32 23.60 -22.37
N PRO A 178 9.79 24.48 -23.28
CA PRO A 178 9.29 24.51 -24.64
C PRO A 178 9.80 23.28 -25.40
N GLN A 179 8.96 22.69 -26.24
CA GLN A 179 9.38 21.61 -27.12
C GLN A 179 10.17 22.19 -28.30
N ASN A 180 11.48 21.92 -28.35
CA ASN A 180 12.38 22.40 -29.38
C ASN A 180 13.55 21.42 -29.60
N GLU A 181 14.58 21.82 -30.36
CA GLU A 181 15.73 20.95 -30.65
C GLU A 181 16.55 20.58 -29.40
N GLN A 182 16.59 21.43 -28.38
CA GLN A 182 17.29 21.18 -27.13
C GLN A 182 16.46 20.32 -26.18
N PHE A 183 15.16 20.61 -26.07
CA PHE A 183 14.22 19.94 -25.17
C PHE A 183 13.18 19.18 -26.00
N LYS A 184 13.64 18.09 -26.63
CA LYS A 184 12.79 17.26 -27.51
C LYS A 184 11.81 16.38 -26.74
N ASN A 185 12.11 16.05 -25.50
CA ASN A 185 11.34 15.15 -24.64
C ASN A 185 11.66 15.39 -23.15
N PRO A 186 10.87 14.81 -22.23
CA PRO A 186 11.11 14.96 -20.79
C PRO A 186 12.47 14.47 -20.31
N GLU A 187 13.05 13.45 -20.96
CA GLU A 187 14.36 12.90 -20.61
C GLU A 187 15.48 13.93 -20.85
N ALA A 188 15.41 14.70 -21.94
CA ALA A 188 16.35 15.78 -22.22
C ALA A 188 16.25 16.91 -21.19
N ALA A 189 15.04 17.27 -20.74
CA ALA A 189 14.88 18.25 -19.69
C ALA A 189 15.36 17.74 -18.32
N MET A 190 15.14 16.47 -18.01
CA MET A 190 15.70 15.84 -16.81
C MET A 190 17.23 15.89 -16.83
N ALA A 191 17.86 15.56 -17.96
CA ALA A 191 19.31 15.64 -18.12
C ALA A 191 19.87 17.07 -17.96
N TYR A 192 19.10 18.09 -18.35
CA TYR A 192 19.43 19.49 -18.11
C TYR A 192 19.29 19.88 -16.63
N LEU A 193 18.19 19.50 -15.98
CA LEU A 193 17.88 19.90 -14.60
C LEU A 193 18.76 19.19 -13.56
N LYS A 194 18.99 17.89 -13.73
CA LYS A 194 19.67 17.05 -12.76
C LYS A 194 21.02 17.62 -12.28
N PRO A 195 21.98 18.00 -13.15
CA PRO A 195 23.25 18.57 -12.71
C PRO A 195 23.11 19.94 -12.05
N LEU A 196 22.04 20.69 -12.32
CA LEU A 196 21.76 21.96 -11.63
C LEU A 196 21.29 21.68 -10.19
N VAL A 197 20.39 20.72 -10.00
CA VAL A 197 19.89 20.34 -8.68
C VAL A 197 20.98 19.65 -7.84
N ASP A 198 21.79 18.77 -8.43
CA ASP A 198 22.91 18.08 -7.76
C ASP A 198 23.95 19.02 -7.15
N LYS A 199 24.07 20.25 -7.69
CA LYS A 199 24.96 21.30 -7.15
C LYS A 199 24.36 22.02 -5.94
N LEU A 200 23.04 21.99 -5.78
CA LEU A 200 22.31 22.76 -4.77
C LEU A 200 22.04 21.96 -3.49
N THR A 201 22.00 20.63 -3.58
CA THR A 201 21.71 19.78 -2.44
C THR A 201 22.50 18.47 -2.45
N LYS A 202 22.64 17.88 -1.25
CA LYS A 202 23.05 16.48 -1.05
C LYS A 202 21.92 15.62 -0.49
N LYS A 203 20.76 16.22 -0.18
CA LYS A 203 19.57 15.49 0.25
C LYS A 203 18.94 14.79 -0.96
N LYS A 204 18.08 13.80 -0.66
CA LYS A 204 17.27 13.14 -1.68
C LYS A 204 16.32 14.16 -2.31
N TYR A 205 16.21 14.11 -3.62
CA TYR A 205 15.28 14.89 -4.43
C TYR A 205 14.76 14.01 -5.55
N ASP A 206 13.73 14.48 -6.22
CA ASP A 206 13.14 13.81 -7.37
C ASP A 206 12.87 14.80 -8.50
N ILE A 207 12.98 14.33 -9.74
CA ILE A 207 12.66 15.10 -10.94
C ILE A 207 11.85 14.20 -11.85
N ASN A 208 10.57 14.50 -12.00
CA ASN A 208 9.66 13.69 -12.81
C ASN A 208 8.87 14.54 -13.79
N TYR A 209 8.46 13.92 -14.87
CA TYR A 209 7.49 14.50 -15.79
C TYR A 209 6.09 14.49 -15.15
N SER A 210 5.42 15.64 -15.16
CA SER A 210 4.05 15.75 -14.66
C SER A 210 3.07 15.40 -15.77
N LEU A 211 2.29 14.33 -15.64
CA LEU A 211 1.21 14.04 -16.59
C LEU A 211 -0.04 14.85 -16.23
N SER A 212 -0.05 16.14 -16.58
CA SER A 212 -1.20 17.03 -16.37
C SER A 212 -2.04 17.16 -17.64
N GLU A 213 -3.33 17.50 -17.49
CA GLU A 213 -4.23 17.81 -18.61
C GLU A 213 -3.62 18.89 -19.52
N LYS A 214 -2.96 19.90 -18.93
CA LYS A 214 -2.23 20.93 -19.66
C LYS A 214 -1.15 20.34 -20.58
N ASN A 215 -0.32 19.42 -20.09
CA ASN A 215 0.73 18.79 -20.91
C ASN A 215 0.16 17.79 -21.92
N ILE A 216 -1.03 17.24 -21.69
CA ILE A 216 -1.72 16.36 -22.65
C ILE A 216 -2.28 17.19 -23.82
N LEU A 217 -2.86 18.34 -23.52
CA LEU A 217 -3.53 19.20 -24.51
C LEU A 217 -2.55 20.10 -25.27
N ASP A 218 -1.49 20.59 -24.62
CA ASP A 218 -0.48 21.44 -25.25
C ASP A 218 0.80 20.66 -25.55
N ARG A 219 0.91 20.21 -26.80
CA ARG A 219 2.08 19.48 -27.32
C ARG A 219 3.27 20.38 -27.66
N THR A 220 3.21 21.68 -27.39
CA THR A 220 4.32 22.60 -27.64
C THR A 220 5.23 22.78 -26.42
N GLN A 221 4.84 22.18 -25.29
CA GLN A 221 5.59 22.25 -24.04
C GLN A 221 5.41 20.97 -23.23
N PHE A 222 6.24 20.82 -22.20
CA PHE A 222 6.01 19.83 -21.16
C PHE A 222 6.54 20.36 -19.81
N THR A 223 5.98 19.85 -18.72
CA THR A 223 6.28 20.31 -17.36
C THR A 223 7.01 19.24 -16.58
N MET A 224 8.11 19.63 -15.92
CA MET A 224 8.84 18.79 -14.98
C MET A 224 8.55 19.27 -13.56
N THR A 225 8.23 18.34 -12.66
CA THR A 225 8.14 18.58 -11.22
C THR A 225 9.48 18.28 -10.57
N ILE A 226 9.98 19.19 -9.74
CA ILE A 226 11.17 19.01 -8.91
C ILE A 226 10.70 18.96 -7.45
N ALA A 227 10.79 17.80 -6.81
CA ALA A 227 10.47 17.60 -5.39
C ALA A 227 11.74 17.52 -4.55
N GLY A 228 11.79 18.20 -3.42
CA GLY A 228 13.00 18.27 -2.60
C GLY A 228 12.90 19.29 -1.47
N GLU A 229 14.05 19.80 -1.03
CA GLU A 229 14.11 20.90 -0.06
C GLU A 229 13.84 22.27 -0.73
N GLU A 230 13.22 23.20 0.00
CA GLU A 230 12.86 24.54 -0.51
C GLU A 230 14.09 25.33 -0.98
N ASN A 231 15.26 25.01 -0.42
CA ASN A 231 16.54 25.60 -0.82
C ASN A 231 16.87 25.38 -2.31
N ILE A 232 16.43 24.27 -2.93
CA ILE A 232 16.57 24.04 -4.37
C ILE A 232 15.78 25.12 -5.13
N TYR A 233 14.51 25.30 -4.78
CA TYR A 233 13.62 26.31 -5.39
C TYR A 233 14.16 27.73 -5.30
N LYS A 234 14.74 28.08 -4.13
CA LYS A 234 15.29 29.42 -3.85
C LYS A 234 16.57 29.73 -4.62
N LYS A 235 17.40 28.72 -4.92
CA LYS A 235 18.74 28.93 -5.50
C LYS A 235 18.86 28.52 -6.96
N ILE A 236 17.97 27.68 -7.47
CA ILE A 236 18.05 27.22 -8.85
C ILE A 236 17.91 28.40 -9.81
N LYS A 237 18.87 28.49 -10.75
CA LYS A 237 18.86 29.45 -11.83
C LYS A 237 18.52 28.69 -13.11
N LEU A 238 17.49 29.16 -13.80
CA LEU A 238 16.99 28.56 -15.02
C LEU A 238 17.03 29.63 -16.10
N ASP A 239 17.77 29.36 -17.17
CA ASP A 239 17.94 30.32 -18.26
C ASP A 239 16.74 30.21 -19.21
N HIS A 240 15.96 31.28 -19.31
CA HIS A 240 14.81 31.38 -20.23
C HIS A 240 13.70 30.32 -20.04
N LEU A 241 13.59 29.71 -18.85
CA LEU A 241 12.53 28.76 -18.52
C LEU A 241 11.56 29.34 -17.48
N GLN A 242 10.29 28.96 -17.58
CA GLN A 242 9.28 29.38 -16.64
C GLN A 242 9.29 28.45 -15.41
N LYS A 243 9.58 29.02 -14.24
CA LYS A 243 9.52 28.37 -12.93
C LYS A 243 8.19 28.69 -12.25
N GLY A 244 7.42 27.67 -11.89
CA GLY A 244 6.20 27.81 -11.09
C GLY A 244 6.50 28.15 -9.64
N ASP A 245 5.46 28.45 -8.87
CA ASP A 245 5.57 28.75 -7.44
C ASP A 245 5.90 27.50 -6.61
N TRP A 246 6.47 27.73 -5.43
CA TRP A 246 6.74 26.66 -4.46
C TRP A 246 5.45 26.13 -3.83
N GLN A 247 5.33 24.81 -3.75
CA GLN A 247 4.24 24.10 -3.10
C GLN A 247 4.80 23.26 -1.94
N SER A 248 4.45 23.61 -0.71
CA SER A 248 4.86 22.84 0.47
C SER A 248 4.07 21.53 0.57
N LEU A 249 4.75 20.43 0.92
CA LEU A 249 4.10 19.16 1.22
C LEU A 249 3.64 19.15 2.68
N SER A 250 2.49 18.52 2.93
CA SER A 250 2.00 18.27 4.28
C SER A 250 2.56 16.94 4.81
N TYR A 251 3.14 16.96 6.00
CA TYR A 251 3.58 15.75 6.68
C TYR A 251 2.45 15.15 7.50
N GLU A 252 1.72 14.20 6.92
CA GLU A 252 0.58 13.56 7.56
C GLU A 252 0.91 12.13 8.03
N ALA A 253 0.56 11.80 9.27
CA ALA A 253 0.51 10.42 9.75
C ALA A 253 -0.94 9.93 9.68
N SER A 254 -1.14 8.70 9.21
CA SER A 254 -2.40 7.98 9.33
C SER A 254 -2.32 7.00 10.50
N ILE A 255 -3.26 7.10 11.42
CA ILE A 255 -3.29 6.29 12.64
C ILE A 255 -4.61 5.52 12.67
N PHE A 256 -4.54 4.21 12.44
CA PHE A 256 -5.70 3.33 12.59
C PHE A 256 -5.86 2.95 14.05
N ARG A 257 -7.00 3.31 14.63
CA ARG A 257 -7.30 3.17 16.05
C ARG A 257 -8.51 2.30 16.26
N LYS A 258 -8.42 1.39 17.24
CA LYS A 258 -9.59 0.67 17.74
C LYS A 258 -10.61 1.68 18.31
N GLU A 259 -11.87 1.51 17.95
CA GLU A 259 -12.97 2.22 18.60
C GLU A 259 -13.44 1.45 19.84
N ASN A 260 -13.80 2.20 20.88
CA ASN A 260 -14.32 1.67 22.14
C ASN A 260 -15.83 1.46 22.06
#